data_AF-A0A971D5W1-F1
#
_entry.id   AF-A0A971D5W1-F1
#
_cell.length_a   1.000
_cell.length_b   1.000
_cell.length_c   1.000
_cell.angle_alpha   90.00
_cell.angle_beta   90.00
_cell.angle_gamma   90.00
#
_symmetry.space_group_name_H-M   'P 1'
#
loop_
_entity.id
_entity.type
_entity.pdbx_description
1 polymer ?
#
loop_
_entity_poly.entity_id
_entity_poly.type
_entity_poly.pdbx_seq_one_letter_code
_entity_poly.pdbx_strand_id
1 'polypeptide(L)'
;MLKTDVFVPSRFEGKGRITLRGVEVPFHTVSEDNVFYDDEGKPIASIFSYSYFRSDVEDVDSRPVIFAFNGGPGTSSMMLHVGLMGPKRIKYGEVDDDGLPLPPYESCDNPQCLLDIADIVMVDPVGTGFGRLIDESKKDLFWGIEADAEALLTFVQAWLARYNRWKSPKYLLGESYGCTRATIAAGMGSLGGAERAYSVTFDGLILIGNTVSVGKYFMQGLQIYPAVLAFPTLAAVNWYHNHPSDQTVEEFVAEAKQFADTEYLLALYQGNSLETEKREQIIERVMYYTGVSREYLEKRALFVEDVEFRREVIRHKGRSVARLDGRITRPLYEPFVD
;
A
#
# COMPACT_ATOMS: atom_id res chain seq x y z
N MET A 1 10.80 -25.17 -8.14
CA MET A 1 9.48 -25.14 -7.46
C MET A 1 8.92 -26.54 -7.45
N LEU A 2 8.38 -27.00 -6.32
CA LEU A 2 7.57 -28.22 -6.29
C LEU A 2 6.24 -27.93 -7.00
N LYS A 3 6.16 -28.23 -8.31
CA LYS A 3 4.89 -28.34 -9.04
C LYS A 3 4.52 -29.82 -9.02
N THR A 4 3.76 -30.24 -8.01
CA THR A 4 3.48 -31.67 -7.85
C THR A 4 2.07 -32.09 -8.22
N ASP A 5 1.07 -31.21 -8.32
CA ASP A 5 -0.29 -31.65 -8.63
C ASP A 5 -1.09 -30.64 -9.47
N VAL A 6 -2.04 -31.16 -10.25
CA VAL A 6 -3.16 -30.41 -10.82
C VAL A 6 -3.86 -29.68 -9.68
N PHE A 7 -4.15 -28.38 -9.85
CA PHE A 7 -4.89 -27.65 -8.83
C PHE A 7 -6.30 -28.25 -8.66
N VAL A 8 -6.61 -28.69 -7.44
CA VAL A 8 -7.93 -29.18 -7.05
C VAL A 8 -8.42 -28.30 -5.90
N PRO A 9 -9.55 -27.58 -6.07
CA PRO A 9 -10.10 -26.74 -5.02
C PRO A 9 -10.44 -27.57 -3.78
N SER A 10 -10.06 -27.07 -2.61
CA SER A 10 -10.32 -27.72 -1.34
C SER A 10 -11.30 -26.92 -0.49
N ARG A 11 -12.10 -27.63 0.31
CA ARG A 11 -13.01 -27.05 1.30
C ARG A 11 -13.01 -27.92 2.56
N PHE A 12 -12.84 -27.26 3.70
CA PHE A 12 -12.82 -27.89 5.01
C PHE A 12 -13.81 -27.19 5.92
N GLU A 13 -14.54 -27.95 6.73
CA GLU A 13 -15.49 -27.41 7.69
C GLU A 13 -15.22 -27.97 9.09
N GLY A 14 -15.52 -27.15 10.09
CA GLY A 14 -15.35 -27.55 11.49
C GLY A 14 -16.28 -26.78 12.42
N LYS A 15 -16.44 -27.28 13.63
CA LYS A 15 -17.15 -26.59 14.71
C LYS A 15 -16.24 -26.46 15.91
N GLY A 16 -16.40 -25.39 16.67
CA GLY A 16 -15.60 -25.11 17.84
C GLY A 16 -16.34 -24.27 18.86
N ARG A 17 -15.68 -24.04 19.99
CA ARG A 17 -16.11 -23.16 21.07
C ARG A 17 -14.90 -22.39 21.57
N ILE A 18 -15.12 -21.15 22.00
CA ILE A 18 -14.10 -20.31 22.64
C ILE A 18 -14.75 -19.48 23.74
N THR A 19 -14.04 -19.28 24.86
CA THR A 19 -14.51 -18.41 25.93
C THR A 19 -14.02 -16.98 25.70
N LEU A 20 -14.93 -16.06 25.43
CA LEU A 20 -14.66 -14.64 25.22
C LEU A 20 -15.39 -13.83 26.27
N ARG A 21 -14.65 -13.00 27.01
CA ARG A 21 -15.20 -12.15 28.10
C ARG A 21 -16.07 -12.91 29.10
N GLY A 22 -15.71 -14.17 29.40
CA GLY A 22 -16.43 -15.04 30.34
C GLY A 22 -17.66 -15.75 29.75
N VAL A 23 -17.94 -15.60 28.46
CA VAL A 23 -19.06 -16.26 27.76
C VAL A 23 -18.51 -17.28 26.76
N GLU A 24 -19.09 -18.48 26.76
CA GLU A 24 -18.78 -19.48 25.74
C GLU A 24 -19.44 -19.10 24.42
N VAL A 25 -18.64 -18.96 23.36
CA VAL A 25 -19.07 -18.62 22.01
C VAL A 25 -18.88 -19.84 21.11
N PRO A 26 -19.96 -20.54 20.71
CA PRO A 26 -19.89 -21.60 19.71
C PRO A 26 -19.71 -20.99 18.31
N PHE A 27 -18.88 -21.64 17.48
CA PHE A 27 -18.65 -21.20 16.11
C PHE A 27 -18.54 -22.36 15.13
N HIS A 28 -18.83 -22.06 13.87
CA HIS A 28 -18.59 -22.90 12.69
C HIS A 28 -17.50 -22.24 11.87
N THR A 29 -16.59 -23.03 11.31
CA THR A 29 -15.51 -22.54 10.46
C THR A 29 -15.55 -23.23 9.11
N VAL A 30 -15.26 -22.46 8.07
CA VAL A 30 -15.12 -22.93 6.69
C VAL A 30 -13.82 -22.39 6.13
N SER A 31 -12.90 -23.28 5.76
CA SER A 31 -11.67 -22.93 5.06
C SER A 31 -11.73 -23.45 3.64
N GLU A 32 -11.63 -22.57 2.65
CA GLU A 32 -11.88 -22.96 1.25
C GLU A 32 -11.13 -22.14 0.20
N ASP A 33 -10.87 -22.78 -0.93
CA ASP A 33 -10.45 -22.15 -2.17
C ASP A 33 -11.63 -21.40 -2.83
N ASN A 34 -11.35 -20.18 -3.28
CA ASN A 34 -12.23 -19.35 -4.09
C ASN A 34 -11.56 -19.12 -5.44
N VAL A 35 -12.03 -19.85 -6.43
CA VAL A 35 -11.32 -20.05 -7.70
C VAL A 35 -11.79 -19.03 -8.73
N PHE A 36 -10.82 -18.45 -9.44
CA PHE A 36 -11.02 -17.61 -10.61
C PHE A 36 -10.86 -18.46 -11.86
N TYR A 37 -11.79 -18.29 -12.79
CA TYR A 37 -11.81 -19.01 -14.07
C TYR A 37 -11.70 -18.01 -15.22
N ASP A 38 -11.08 -18.43 -16.33
CA ASP A 38 -11.16 -17.70 -17.58
C ASP A 38 -12.47 -17.99 -18.33
N ASP A 39 -12.65 -17.34 -19.49
CA ASP A 39 -13.84 -17.48 -20.35
C ASP A 39 -14.05 -18.91 -20.87
N GLU A 40 -13.00 -19.74 -20.85
CA GLU A 40 -13.02 -21.15 -21.26
C GLU A 40 -13.32 -22.09 -20.07
N GLY A 41 -13.49 -21.54 -18.87
CA GLY A 41 -13.79 -22.28 -17.64
C GLY A 41 -12.58 -22.96 -17.02
N LYS A 42 -11.36 -22.60 -17.42
CA LYS A 42 -10.12 -23.12 -16.84
C LYS A 42 -9.74 -22.30 -15.60
N PRO A 43 -9.31 -22.95 -14.49
CA PRO A 43 -8.88 -22.23 -13.30
C PRO A 43 -7.57 -21.48 -13.55
N ILE A 44 -7.56 -20.19 -13.25
CA ILE A 44 -6.40 -19.28 -13.48
C ILE A 44 -5.77 -18.77 -12.18
N ALA A 45 -6.53 -18.70 -11.09
CA ALA A 45 -6.03 -18.37 -9.75
C ALA A 45 -6.99 -18.84 -8.64
N SER A 46 -6.55 -18.78 -7.38
CA SER A 46 -7.40 -18.91 -6.20
C SER A 46 -7.02 -17.93 -5.09
N ILE A 47 -8.06 -17.42 -4.41
CA ILE A 47 -7.95 -16.84 -3.07
C ILE A 47 -8.33 -17.94 -2.07
N PHE A 48 -7.52 -18.13 -1.04
CA PHE A 48 -7.89 -19.03 0.05
C PHE A 48 -8.47 -18.23 1.21
N SER A 49 -9.55 -18.72 1.82
CA SER A 49 -10.22 -18.02 2.92
C SER A 49 -10.41 -18.92 4.13
N TYR A 50 -10.35 -18.32 5.33
CA TYR A 50 -10.72 -18.96 6.60
C TYR A 50 -11.84 -18.15 7.22
N SER A 51 -13.05 -18.68 7.13
CA SER A 51 -14.26 -18.04 7.66
C SER A 51 -14.58 -18.63 9.04
N TYR A 52 -14.95 -17.77 9.99
CA TYR A 52 -15.39 -18.12 11.33
C TYR A 52 -16.72 -17.43 11.61
N PHE A 53 -17.75 -18.23 11.82
CA PHE A 53 -19.13 -17.78 12.04
C PHE A 53 -19.56 -18.15 13.44
N ARG A 54 -20.00 -17.16 14.23
CA ARG A 54 -20.67 -17.47 15.49
C ARG A 54 -22.00 -18.20 15.21
N SER A 55 -22.25 -19.31 15.91
CA SER A 55 -23.33 -20.25 15.58
C SER A 55 -24.64 -20.06 16.34
N ASP A 56 -24.63 -19.25 17.41
CA ASP A 56 -25.77 -18.98 18.30
C ASP A 56 -26.36 -17.57 18.10
N VAL A 57 -26.25 -17.01 16.90
CA VAL A 57 -26.80 -15.69 16.55
C VAL A 57 -28.09 -15.86 15.74
N GLU A 58 -29.17 -15.24 16.20
CA GLU A 58 -30.46 -15.25 15.49
C GLU A 58 -30.48 -14.25 14.32
N ASP A 59 -30.01 -13.02 14.56
CA ASP A 59 -29.94 -11.96 13.54
C ASP A 59 -28.53 -11.83 12.96
N VAL A 60 -28.31 -12.48 11.82
CA VAL A 60 -27.06 -12.37 11.06
C VAL A 60 -26.99 -11.10 10.20
N ASP A 61 -28.12 -10.44 9.96
CA ASP A 61 -28.19 -9.25 9.11
C ASP A 61 -27.57 -8.04 9.81
N SER A 62 -27.71 -7.93 11.14
CA SER A 62 -27.06 -6.86 11.92
C SER A 62 -25.64 -7.21 12.38
N ARG A 63 -25.22 -8.47 12.26
CA ARG A 63 -23.91 -8.93 12.72
C ARG A 63 -22.80 -8.57 11.72
N PRO A 64 -21.78 -7.80 12.13
CA PRO A 64 -20.68 -7.42 11.25
C PRO A 64 -19.86 -8.61 10.74
N VAL A 65 -19.27 -8.43 9.56
CA VAL A 65 -18.24 -9.31 8.99
C VAL A 65 -16.96 -8.51 8.77
N ILE A 66 -15.84 -9.03 9.26
CA ILE A 66 -14.50 -8.45 9.06
C ILE A 66 -13.72 -9.31 8.08
N PHE A 67 -13.41 -8.75 6.91
CA PHE A 67 -12.47 -9.35 5.96
C PHE A 67 -11.06 -8.86 6.29
N ALA A 68 -10.20 -9.78 6.72
CA ALA A 68 -8.89 -9.46 7.27
C ALA A 68 -7.76 -10.08 6.41
N PHE A 69 -6.73 -9.28 6.12
CA PHE A 69 -5.59 -9.75 5.32
C PHE A 69 -4.28 -9.02 5.66
N ASN A 70 -3.19 -9.79 5.59
CA ASN A 70 -1.83 -9.30 5.79
C ASN A 70 -1.34 -8.45 4.59
N GLY A 71 -0.18 -7.83 4.79
CA GLY A 71 0.52 -7.04 3.79
C GLY A 71 1.59 -7.81 3.03
N GLY A 72 2.81 -7.27 3.04
CA GLY A 72 3.86 -7.59 2.09
C GLY A 72 4.05 -6.44 1.10
N PRO A 73 3.98 -6.64 -0.23
CA PRO A 73 3.18 -7.66 -0.89
C PRO A 73 3.78 -9.07 -0.84
N GLY A 74 2.91 -10.09 -0.85
CA GLY A 74 3.32 -11.51 -0.94
C GLY A 74 3.23 -12.32 0.37
N THR A 75 2.76 -11.73 1.47
CA THR A 75 2.71 -12.44 2.77
C THR A 75 1.34 -13.07 2.99
N SER A 76 1.33 -14.31 3.48
CA SER A 76 0.10 -14.97 3.94
C SER A 76 -0.54 -14.23 5.11
N SER A 77 -1.86 -14.30 5.19
CA SER A 77 -2.64 -13.84 6.33
C SER A 77 -2.51 -14.70 7.58
N MET A 78 -1.65 -15.72 7.54
CA MET A 78 -1.32 -16.58 8.68
C MET A 78 -0.91 -15.77 9.92
N MET A 79 -0.12 -14.70 9.78
CA MET A 79 0.34 -13.93 10.94
C MET A 79 -0.81 -13.23 11.67
N LEU A 80 -1.73 -12.59 10.94
CA LEU A 80 -2.96 -12.09 11.55
C LEU A 80 -3.83 -13.23 12.08
N HIS A 81 -3.87 -14.37 11.38
CA HIS A 81 -4.71 -15.50 11.77
C HIS A 81 -4.29 -16.10 13.11
N VAL A 82 -3.02 -16.48 13.27
CA VAL A 82 -2.49 -17.10 14.50
C VAL A 82 -1.91 -16.10 15.50
N GLY A 83 -1.90 -14.80 15.17
CA GLY A 83 -1.42 -13.74 16.04
C GLY A 83 -2.52 -12.89 16.67
N LEU A 84 -3.66 -12.68 15.96
CA LEU A 84 -4.64 -11.68 16.36
C LEU A 84 -6.11 -12.13 16.19
N MET A 85 -6.48 -12.63 15.02
CA MET A 85 -7.88 -12.72 14.59
C MET A 85 -8.49 -14.11 14.82
N GLY A 86 -7.69 -15.17 14.71
CA GLY A 86 -8.18 -16.54 14.83
C GLY A 86 -8.60 -16.90 16.28
N PRO A 87 -9.47 -17.90 16.45
CA PRO A 87 -9.85 -18.39 17.79
C PRO A 87 -8.70 -19.10 18.52
N LYS A 88 -7.67 -19.52 17.78
CA LYS A 88 -6.41 -20.04 18.32
C LYS A 88 -5.28 -19.11 17.91
N ARG A 89 -4.31 -18.94 18.79
CA ARG A 89 -3.09 -18.18 18.52
C ARG A 89 -1.83 -18.97 18.91
N ILE A 90 -0.68 -18.55 18.40
CA ILE A 90 0.61 -19.03 18.90
C ILE A 90 0.76 -18.56 20.36
N LYS A 91 1.24 -19.48 21.21
CA LYS A 91 1.62 -19.16 22.58
C LYS A 91 2.98 -18.47 22.55
N TYR A 92 2.96 -17.16 22.80
CA TYR A 92 4.16 -16.36 23.04
C TYR A 92 4.55 -16.40 24.52
N GLY A 93 5.83 -16.13 24.80
CA GLY A 93 6.30 -15.86 26.16
C GLY A 93 5.72 -14.55 26.71
N GLU A 94 6.07 -14.22 27.96
CA GLU A 94 5.72 -12.93 28.56
C GLU A 94 6.41 -11.78 27.79
N VAL A 95 5.80 -10.59 27.81
CA VAL A 95 6.16 -9.43 26.95
C VAL A 95 7.60 -8.92 27.15
N ASP A 96 8.30 -9.37 28.19
CA ASP A 96 9.68 -9.01 28.52
C ASP A 96 10.61 -10.24 28.68
N ASP A 97 10.15 -11.43 28.28
CA ASP A 97 11.01 -12.60 28.21
C ASP A 97 11.80 -12.56 26.89
N ASP A 98 13.13 -12.57 26.96
CA ASP A 98 14.05 -12.37 25.80
C ASP A 98 13.90 -13.46 24.70
N GLY A 99 13.04 -14.45 24.92
CA GLY A 99 12.78 -15.55 24.00
C GLY A 99 11.57 -15.31 23.11
N LEU A 100 11.80 -15.06 21.82
CA LEU A 100 10.84 -15.48 20.80
C LEU A 100 10.52 -16.96 21.02
N PRO A 101 9.24 -17.40 20.88
CA PRO A 101 8.92 -18.81 21.05
C PRO A 101 9.80 -19.64 20.12
N LEU A 102 10.54 -20.59 20.68
CA LEU A 102 11.35 -21.53 19.91
C LEU A 102 10.50 -22.77 19.59
N PRO A 103 10.74 -23.44 18.45
CA PRO A 103 10.08 -24.71 18.17
C PRO A 103 10.38 -25.74 19.27
N PRO A 104 9.42 -26.61 19.63
CA PRO A 104 8.10 -26.76 19.03
C PRO A 104 7.10 -25.68 19.47
N TYR A 105 6.42 -25.07 18.49
CA TYR A 105 5.41 -24.03 18.76
C TYR A 105 4.13 -24.63 19.35
N GLU A 106 3.65 -24.05 20.45
CA GLU A 106 2.35 -24.39 21.04
C GLU A 106 1.25 -23.43 20.56
N SER A 107 0.02 -23.93 20.44
CA SER A 107 -1.16 -23.11 20.21
C SER A 107 -2.02 -23.03 21.48
N CYS A 108 -2.62 -21.87 21.73
CA CYS A 108 -3.55 -21.64 22.83
C CYS A 108 -4.81 -20.92 22.34
N ASP A 109 -5.86 -20.88 23.17
CA ASP A 109 -7.04 -20.07 22.88
C ASP A 109 -6.67 -18.59 22.80
N ASN A 110 -7.34 -17.88 21.89
CA ASN A 110 -7.20 -16.44 21.76
C ASN A 110 -8.35 -15.72 22.49
N PRO A 111 -8.17 -15.31 23.77
CA PRO A 111 -9.23 -14.64 24.52
C PRO A 111 -9.56 -13.23 23.99
N GLN A 112 -8.76 -12.71 23.05
CA GLN A 112 -8.94 -11.41 22.40
C GLN A 112 -9.59 -11.52 21.01
N CYS A 113 -9.94 -12.74 20.58
CA CYS A 113 -10.67 -12.94 19.33
C CYS A 113 -11.98 -12.15 19.33
N LEU A 114 -12.37 -11.63 18.17
CA LEU A 114 -13.54 -10.76 18.00
C LEU A 114 -14.84 -11.52 17.67
N LEU A 115 -14.84 -12.84 17.81
CA LEU A 115 -16.00 -13.69 17.48
C LEU A 115 -17.20 -13.47 18.40
N ASP A 116 -17.06 -12.77 19.53
CA ASP A 116 -18.21 -12.32 20.32
C ASP A 116 -19.03 -11.27 19.55
N ILE A 117 -18.37 -10.36 18.82
CA ILE A 117 -18.99 -9.19 18.19
C ILE A 117 -19.09 -9.23 16.66
N ALA A 118 -18.26 -10.00 15.95
CA ALA A 118 -18.25 -10.05 14.49
C ALA A 118 -17.87 -11.45 13.96
N ASP A 119 -18.29 -11.76 12.74
CA ASP A 119 -17.75 -12.92 12.02
C ASP A 119 -16.46 -12.51 11.29
N ILE A 120 -15.53 -13.45 11.15
CA ILE A 120 -14.17 -13.16 10.70
C ILE A 120 -13.88 -13.96 9.45
N VAL A 121 -13.38 -13.28 8.42
CA VAL A 121 -12.94 -13.89 7.16
C VAL A 121 -11.47 -13.51 6.94
N MET A 122 -10.56 -14.42 7.29
CA MET A 122 -9.15 -14.26 6.93
C MET A 122 -8.97 -14.62 5.46
N VAL A 123 -8.23 -13.80 4.72
CA VAL A 123 -8.07 -13.93 3.26
C VAL A 123 -6.60 -14.05 2.93
N ASP A 124 -6.19 -15.12 2.26
CA ASP A 124 -4.90 -15.23 1.57
C ASP A 124 -5.10 -14.80 0.10
N PRO A 125 -4.60 -13.61 -0.32
CA PRO A 125 -4.62 -13.19 -1.70
C PRO A 125 -3.91 -14.17 -2.66
N VAL A 126 -4.16 -13.98 -3.97
CA VAL A 126 -3.54 -14.77 -5.03
C VAL A 126 -2.01 -14.74 -4.94
N GLY A 127 -1.39 -15.91 -4.79
CA GLY A 127 0.07 -16.05 -4.68
C GLY A 127 0.62 -15.93 -3.25
N THR A 128 -0.24 -15.89 -2.24
CA THR A 128 0.16 -15.83 -0.81
C THR A 128 -0.43 -17.00 -0.04
N GLY A 129 0.30 -17.54 0.94
CA GLY A 129 -0.20 -18.63 1.79
C GLY A 129 -0.75 -19.81 0.98
N PHE A 130 -2.04 -20.10 1.14
CA PHE A 130 -2.72 -21.12 0.31
C PHE A 130 -3.37 -20.57 -0.97
N GLY A 131 -3.49 -19.25 -1.14
CA GLY A 131 -3.94 -18.63 -2.39
C GLY A 131 -2.91 -18.82 -3.50
N ARG A 132 -3.35 -19.21 -4.70
CA ARG A 132 -2.44 -19.61 -5.79
C ARG A 132 -2.66 -18.82 -7.07
N LEU A 133 -1.57 -18.40 -7.71
CA LEU A 133 -1.59 -18.14 -9.15
C LEU A 133 -1.44 -19.49 -9.87
N ILE A 134 -2.43 -19.86 -10.68
CA ILE A 134 -2.47 -21.17 -11.35
C ILE A 134 -1.95 -21.03 -12.78
N ASP A 135 -2.36 -19.97 -13.47
CA ASP A 135 -1.87 -19.59 -14.79
C ASP A 135 -0.99 -18.35 -14.73
N GLU A 136 0.32 -18.54 -14.82
CA GLU A 136 1.33 -17.47 -14.77
C GLU A 136 1.14 -16.41 -15.88
N SER A 137 0.54 -16.78 -17.01
CA SER A 137 0.26 -15.82 -18.09
C SER A 137 -0.80 -14.79 -17.70
N LYS A 138 -1.58 -15.07 -16.65
CA LYS A 138 -2.66 -14.21 -16.15
C LYS A 138 -2.26 -13.38 -14.93
N LYS A 139 -0.97 -13.37 -14.55
CA LYS A 139 -0.48 -12.67 -13.35
C LYS A 139 -0.94 -11.21 -13.27
N ASP A 140 -1.02 -10.50 -14.39
CA ASP A 140 -1.33 -9.06 -14.42
C ASP A 140 -2.81 -8.78 -14.07
N LEU A 141 -3.68 -9.81 -14.07
CA LEU A 141 -5.05 -9.73 -13.56
C LEU A 141 -5.11 -9.74 -12.02
N PHE A 142 -4.02 -10.09 -11.34
CA PHE A 142 -3.98 -10.27 -9.89
C PHE A 142 -2.87 -9.47 -9.21
N TRP A 143 -1.77 -9.21 -9.92
CA TRP A 143 -0.59 -8.54 -9.40
C TRP A 143 -0.51 -7.11 -9.94
N GLY A 144 -1.11 -6.21 -9.20
CA GLY A 144 -1.16 -4.77 -9.43
C GLY A 144 -2.00 -4.14 -8.32
N ILE A 145 -1.88 -2.84 -8.06
CA ILE A 145 -2.62 -2.21 -6.96
C ILE A 145 -4.14 -2.35 -7.16
N GLU A 146 -4.62 -2.02 -8.36
CA GLU A 146 -6.04 -2.13 -8.71
C GLU A 146 -6.43 -3.58 -9.01
N ALA A 147 -5.61 -4.34 -9.73
CA ALA A 147 -5.85 -5.75 -10.06
C ALA A 147 -6.01 -6.65 -8.81
N ASP A 148 -5.20 -6.41 -7.78
CA ASP A 148 -5.31 -7.09 -6.47
C ASP A 148 -6.62 -6.72 -5.75
N ALA A 149 -7.03 -5.44 -5.81
CA ALA A 149 -8.29 -4.99 -5.25
C ALA A 149 -9.52 -5.56 -6.01
N GLU A 150 -9.45 -5.65 -7.34
CA GLU A 150 -10.45 -6.32 -8.19
C GLU A 150 -10.65 -7.78 -7.78
N ALA A 151 -9.55 -8.52 -7.63
CA ALA A 151 -9.60 -9.91 -7.20
C ALA A 151 -10.23 -10.06 -5.81
N LEU A 152 -9.84 -9.20 -4.86
CA LEU A 152 -10.43 -9.16 -3.53
C LEU A 152 -11.94 -8.86 -3.58
N LEU A 153 -12.36 -7.83 -4.34
CA LEU A 153 -13.77 -7.45 -4.45
C LEU A 153 -14.62 -8.54 -5.11
N THR A 154 -14.06 -9.23 -6.11
CA THR A 154 -14.71 -10.38 -6.73
C THR A 154 -14.93 -11.50 -5.72
N PHE A 155 -13.92 -11.81 -4.90
CA PHE A 155 -14.06 -12.75 -3.81
C PHE A 155 -15.09 -12.29 -2.77
N VAL A 156 -15.01 -11.05 -2.29
CA VAL A 156 -15.93 -10.51 -1.27
C VAL A 156 -17.37 -10.58 -1.75
N GLN A 157 -17.65 -10.15 -2.98
CA GLN A 157 -19.00 -10.22 -3.56
C GLN A 157 -19.52 -11.67 -3.62
N ALA A 158 -18.69 -12.61 -4.09
CA ALA A 158 -19.04 -14.02 -4.16
C ALA A 158 -19.27 -14.63 -2.77
N TRP A 159 -18.46 -14.25 -1.79
CA TRP A 159 -18.58 -14.69 -0.40
C TRP A 159 -19.89 -14.17 0.23
N LEU A 160 -20.21 -12.89 0.04
CA LEU A 160 -21.45 -12.28 0.54
C LEU A 160 -22.69 -12.98 -0.01
N ALA A 161 -22.66 -13.34 -1.30
CA ALA A 161 -23.74 -14.09 -1.94
C ALA A 161 -23.83 -15.53 -1.40
N ARG A 162 -22.70 -16.23 -1.30
CA ARG A 162 -22.63 -17.63 -0.84
C ARG A 162 -23.13 -17.80 0.59
N TYR A 163 -22.78 -16.87 1.47
CA TYR A 163 -23.09 -16.94 2.91
C TYR A 163 -24.27 -16.07 3.32
N ASN A 164 -24.97 -15.46 2.36
CA ASN A 164 -26.13 -14.58 2.59
C ASN A 164 -25.84 -13.44 3.58
N ARG A 165 -24.72 -12.73 3.39
CA ARG A 165 -24.24 -11.66 4.30
C ARG A 165 -24.30 -10.26 3.70
N TRP A 166 -25.10 -10.07 2.64
CA TRP A 166 -25.24 -8.78 1.96
C TRP A 166 -25.70 -7.64 2.87
N LYS A 167 -26.55 -7.94 3.86
CA LYS A 167 -27.09 -6.94 4.79
C LYS A 167 -26.17 -6.66 5.98
N SER A 168 -25.24 -7.57 6.27
CA SER A 168 -24.28 -7.40 7.36
C SER A 168 -23.45 -6.13 7.17
N PRO A 169 -23.11 -5.42 8.26
CA PRO A 169 -22.05 -4.41 8.22
C PRO A 169 -20.72 -5.05 7.78
N LYS A 170 -19.99 -4.41 6.88
CA LYS A 170 -18.78 -4.98 6.24
C LYS A 170 -17.57 -4.13 6.58
N TYR A 171 -16.54 -4.75 7.12
CA TYR A 171 -15.28 -4.09 7.45
C TYR A 171 -14.12 -4.74 6.70
N LEU A 172 -13.19 -3.91 6.23
CA LEU A 172 -11.90 -4.39 5.73
C LEU A 172 -10.83 -4.11 6.79
N LEU A 173 -10.08 -5.13 7.15
CA LEU A 173 -8.91 -5.03 8.02
C LEU A 173 -7.66 -5.38 7.22
N GLY A 174 -6.78 -4.38 7.07
CA GLY A 174 -5.51 -4.54 6.37
C GLY A 174 -4.33 -4.29 7.29
N GLU A 175 -3.32 -5.16 7.26
CA GLU A 175 -2.02 -4.92 7.89
C GLU A 175 -0.95 -4.55 6.85
N SER A 176 -0.09 -3.56 7.12
CA SER A 176 1.00 -3.15 6.21
C SER A 176 0.47 -2.84 4.80
N TYR A 177 1.01 -3.42 3.71
CA TYR A 177 0.46 -3.27 2.35
C TYR A 177 -1.04 -3.62 2.24
N GLY A 178 -1.57 -4.46 3.15
CA GLY A 178 -3.00 -4.69 3.27
C GLY A 178 -3.80 -3.40 3.50
N CYS A 179 -3.21 -2.36 4.11
CA CYS A 179 -3.86 -1.05 4.23
C CYS A 179 -4.11 -0.41 2.86
N THR A 180 -3.15 -0.51 1.94
CA THR A 180 -3.31 -0.08 0.55
C THR A 180 -4.42 -0.87 -0.12
N ARG A 181 -4.38 -2.21 -0.04
CA ARG A 181 -5.43 -3.09 -0.61
C ARG A 181 -6.83 -2.74 -0.08
N ALA A 182 -6.97 -2.56 1.23
CA ALA A 182 -8.24 -2.23 1.87
C ALA A 182 -8.79 -0.87 1.39
N THR A 183 -7.92 0.14 1.29
CA THR A 183 -8.31 1.50 0.88
C THR A 183 -8.74 1.53 -0.59
N ILE A 184 -7.98 0.87 -1.47
CA ILE A 184 -8.28 0.80 -2.90
C ILE A 184 -9.57 0.00 -3.14
N ALA A 185 -9.72 -1.16 -2.49
CA ALA A 185 -10.95 -1.96 -2.58
C ALA A 185 -12.17 -1.18 -2.08
N ALA A 186 -12.06 -0.41 -1.00
CA ALA A 186 -13.17 0.41 -0.53
C ALA A 186 -13.54 1.54 -1.50
N GLY A 187 -12.55 2.16 -2.16
CA GLY A 187 -12.79 3.16 -3.20
C GLY A 187 -13.46 2.59 -4.46
N MET A 188 -13.10 1.35 -4.84
CA MET A 188 -13.61 0.69 -6.04
C MET A 188 -14.93 -0.07 -5.81
N GLY A 189 -15.20 -0.49 -4.58
CA GLY A 189 -16.23 -1.49 -4.24
C GLY A 189 -17.67 -1.17 -4.68
N SER A 190 -18.02 0.09 -4.90
CA SER A 190 -19.35 0.43 -5.43
C SER A 190 -19.39 0.31 -6.96
N LEU A 191 -18.87 1.32 -7.67
CA LEU A 191 -18.94 1.46 -9.13
C LEU A 191 -17.57 1.52 -9.81
N GLY A 192 -16.47 1.41 -9.06
CA GLY A 192 -15.12 1.69 -9.56
C GLY A 192 -14.38 0.46 -10.09
N GLY A 193 -15.08 -0.63 -10.38
CA GLY A 193 -14.45 -1.80 -10.98
C GLY A 193 -14.16 -1.60 -12.47
N ALA A 194 -13.08 -2.19 -12.97
CA ALA A 194 -12.57 -2.00 -14.33
C ALA A 194 -13.60 -2.38 -15.40
N GLU A 195 -14.32 -3.49 -15.19
CA GLU A 195 -15.30 -4.02 -16.15
C GLU A 195 -16.72 -4.05 -15.60
N ARG A 196 -16.89 -3.93 -14.27
CA ARG A 196 -18.18 -4.11 -13.60
C ARG A 196 -18.29 -3.34 -12.28
N ALA A 197 -19.53 -3.01 -11.92
CA ALA A 197 -19.84 -2.59 -10.56
C ALA A 197 -19.88 -3.80 -9.62
N TYR A 198 -19.26 -3.65 -8.45
CA TYR A 198 -19.32 -4.65 -7.38
C TYR A 198 -20.57 -4.47 -6.50
N SER A 199 -21.07 -3.24 -6.40
CA SER A 199 -22.20 -2.87 -5.52
C SER A 199 -21.97 -3.26 -4.05
N VAL A 200 -20.71 -3.29 -3.62
CA VAL A 200 -20.28 -3.56 -2.26
C VAL A 200 -19.85 -2.25 -1.61
N THR A 201 -20.52 -1.87 -0.54
CA THR A 201 -20.09 -0.77 0.33
C THR A 201 -19.53 -1.34 1.63
N PHE A 202 -18.54 -0.65 2.19
CA PHE A 202 -17.92 -1.00 3.46
C PHE A 202 -18.26 0.04 4.52
N ASP A 203 -18.59 -0.42 5.72
CA ASP A 203 -18.97 0.40 6.87
C ASP A 203 -17.76 0.92 7.65
N GLY A 204 -16.57 0.33 7.43
CA GLY A 204 -15.34 0.83 8.01
C GLY A 204 -14.07 0.13 7.53
N LEU A 205 -12.95 0.82 7.76
CA LEU A 205 -11.60 0.33 7.53
C LEU A 205 -10.84 0.23 8.85
N ILE A 206 -10.10 -0.85 9.03
CA ILE A 206 -9.20 -1.08 10.18
C ILE A 206 -7.79 -1.24 9.63
N LEU A 207 -6.93 -0.25 9.86
CA LEU A 207 -5.60 -0.18 9.27
C LEU A 207 -4.52 -0.39 10.33
N ILE A 208 -3.76 -1.49 10.22
CA ILE A 208 -2.69 -1.85 11.16
C ILE A 208 -1.34 -1.63 10.48
N GLY A 209 -0.47 -0.78 11.04
CA GLY A 209 0.84 -0.48 10.42
C GLY A 209 0.68 0.20 9.05
N ASN A 210 -0.07 1.30 9.01
CA ASN A 210 -0.55 1.95 7.78
C ASN A 210 0.55 2.28 6.76
N THR A 211 0.40 1.78 5.52
CA THR A 211 1.28 2.08 4.37
C THR A 211 0.68 3.06 3.34
N VAL A 212 -0.56 3.51 3.53
CA VAL A 212 -1.28 4.34 2.54
C VAL A 212 -0.56 5.66 2.27
N SER A 213 0.02 6.27 3.31
CA SER A 213 0.68 7.58 3.22
C SER A 213 2.13 7.54 2.72
N VAL A 214 2.75 6.35 2.66
CA VAL A 214 4.18 6.20 2.36
C VAL A 214 4.42 5.64 0.96
N GLY A 215 3.47 4.89 0.40
CA GLY A 215 3.53 4.39 -0.98
C GLY A 215 4.87 3.75 -1.34
N LYS A 216 5.45 4.14 -2.49
CA LYS A 216 6.76 3.65 -2.96
C LYS A 216 7.95 4.01 -2.06
N TYR A 217 7.77 4.96 -1.13
CA TYR A 217 8.82 5.43 -0.23
C TYR A 217 8.85 4.66 1.10
N PHE A 218 7.96 3.68 1.28
CA PHE A 218 8.00 2.77 2.42
C PHE A 218 9.41 2.18 2.56
N MET A 219 10.01 2.35 3.75
CA MET A 219 11.38 1.92 4.09
C MET A 219 12.55 2.62 3.34
N GLN A 220 12.29 3.51 2.39
CA GLN A 220 13.35 4.18 1.60
C GLN A 220 13.72 5.58 2.12
N GLY A 221 13.03 6.07 3.15
CA GLY A 221 13.14 7.44 3.62
C GLY A 221 12.54 8.42 2.60
N LEU A 222 11.72 9.36 3.06
CA LEU A 222 11.23 10.42 2.18
C LEU A 222 12.40 11.32 1.79
N GLN A 223 12.64 11.49 0.50
CA GLN A 223 13.76 12.30 -0.02
C GLN A 223 13.61 13.81 0.24
N ILE A 224 12.59 14.21 0.99
CA ILE A 224 12.28 15.60 1.34
C ILE A 224 13.50 16.30 1.97
N TYR A 225 14.14 15.66 2.97
CA TYR A 225 15.31 16.24 3.64
C TYR A 225 16.50 16.47 2.68
N PRO A 226 16.94 15.48 1.88
CA PRO A 226 17.95 15.70 0.85
C PRO A 226 17.66 16.86 -0.12
N ALA A 227 16.43 17.00 -0.61
CA ALA A 227 16.07 18.07 -1.54
C ALA A 227 16.17 19.47 -0.91
N VAL A 228 15.77 19.60 0.36
CA VAL A 228 15.87 20.85 1.11
C VAL A 228 17.33 21.20 1.42
N LEU A 229 18.12 20.22 1.87
CA LEU A 229 19.53 20.43 2.21
C LEU A 229 20.40 20.76 0.98
N ALA A 230 20.07 20.22 -0.19
CA ALA A 230 20.79 20.51 -1.42
C ALA A 230 20.47 21.89 -2.01
N PHE A 231 19.29 22.45 -1.70
CA PHE A 231 18.73 23.63 -2.35
C PHE A 231 19.67 24.86 -2.40
N PRO A 232 20.43 25.21 -1.35
CA PRO A 232 21.38 26.33 -1.40
C PRO A 232 22.47 26.13 -2.46
N THR A 233 22.95 24.89 -2.63
CA THR A 233 23.93 24.54 -3.67
C THR A 233 23.32 24.66 -5.06
N LEU A 234 22.08 24.20 -5.25
CA LEU A 234 21.37 24.32 -6.53
C LEU A 234 21.20 25.80 -6.91
N ALA A 235 20.86 26.64 -5.92
CA ALA A 235 20.74 28.07 -6.10
C ALA A 235 22.05 28.75 -6.48
N ALA A 236 23.16 28.38 -5.84
CA ALA A 236 24.49 28.89 -6.19
C ALA A 236 24.87 28.54 -7.64
N VAL A 237 24.57 27.31 -8.08
CA VAL A 237 24.83 26.87 -9.45
C VAL A 237 23.97 27.62 -10.45
N ASN A 238 22.68 27.78 -10.17
CA ASN A 238 21.77 28.56 -11.02
C ASN A 238 22.23 30.03 -11.10
N TRP A 239 22.58 30.65 -9.97
CA TRP A 239 23.10 32.01 -9.93
C TRP A 239 24.36 32.16 -10.81
N TYR A 240 25.32 31.24 -10.65
CA TYR A 240 26.58 31.29 -11.40
C TYR A 240 26.40 31.19 -12.92
N HIS A 241 25.46 30.36 -13.38
CA HIS A 241 25.30 30.14 -14.82
C HIS A 241 24.27 31.06 -15.45
N ASN A 242 23.18 31.37 -14.76
CA ASN A 242 22.00 32.00 -15.34
C ASN A 242 21.77 33.43 -14.85
N HIS A 243 22.42 33.85 -13.75
CA HIS A 243 22.30 35.19 -13.18
C HIS A 243 20.83 35.68 -13.11
N PRO A 244 19.93 34.97 -12.40
CA PRO A 244 18.51 35.29 -12.35
C PRO A 244 18.19 36.59 -11.57
N SER A 245 19.19 37.16 -10.90
CA SER A 245 19.09 38.43 -10.17
C SER A 245 20.44 39.14 -10.15
N ASP A 246 20.42 40.44 -9.82
CA ASP A 246 21.61 41.26 -9.58
C ASP A 246 22.17 41.14 -8.14
N GLN A 247 21.56 40.32 -7.29
CA GLN A 247 22.02 40.08 -5.92
C GLN A 247 23.38 39.40 -5.92
N THR A 248 24.13 39.54 -4.82
CA THR A 248 25.32 38.71 -4.61
C THR A 248 24.93 37.23 -4.50
N VAL A 249 25.87 36.32 -4.79
CA VAL A 249 25.61 34.89 -4.66
C VAL A 249 25.28 34.52 -3.21
N GLU A 250 25.90 35.20 -2.25
CA GLU A 250 25.67 35.01 -0.82
C GLU A 250 24.22 35.34 -0.42
N GLU A 251 23.70 36.48 -0.87
CA GLU A 251 22.31 36.90 -0.62
C GLU A 251 21.30 35.96 -1.28
N PHE A 252 21.51 35.66 -2.56
CA PHE A 252 20.62 34.78 -3.32
C PHE A 252 20.54 33.38 -2.71
N VAL A 253 21.69 32.82 -2.30
CA VAL A 253 21.77 31.51 -1.65
C VAL A 253 21.14 31.53 -0.26
N ALA A 254 21.30 32.60 0.51
CA ALA A 254 20.68 32.74 1.82
C ALA A 254 19.14 32.77 1.73
N GLU A 255 18.58 33.53 0.78
CA GLU A 255 17.14 33.56 0.53
C GLU A 255 16.62 32.21 0.02
N ALA A 256 17.34 31.58 -0.91
CA ALA A 256 17.00 30.24 -1.40
C ALA A 256 16.97 29.22 -0.25
N LYS A 257 17.93 29.30 0.68
CA LYS A 257 17.95 28.46 1.88
C LYS A 257 16.73 28.72 2.78
N GLN A 258 16.40 29.98 3.05
CA GLN A 258 15.24 30.32 3.88
C GLN A 258 13.93 29.82 3.27
N PHE A 259 13.77 29.98 1.96
CA PHE A 259 12.65 29.42 1.21
C PHE A 259 12.61 27.89 1.32
N ALA A 260 13.76 27.24 1.16
CA ALA A 260 13.87 25.79 1.22
C ALA A 260 13.47 25.23 2.59
N ASP A 261 14.00 25.83 3.66
CA ASP A 261 13.79 25.42 5.06
C ASP A 261 12.34 25.60 5.54
N THR A 262 11.53 26.40 4.82
CA THR A 262 10.18 26.79 5.26
C THR A 262 9.11 26.32 4.26
N GLU A 263 8.97 27.04 3.16
CA GLU A 263 7.85 26.87 2.23
C GLU A 263 8.04 25.66 1.31
N TYR A 264 9.25 25.42 0.81
CA TYR A 264 9.51 24.27 -0.06
C TYR A 264 9.44 22.95 0.71
N LEU A 265 10.00 22.90 1.93
CA LEU A 265 9.87 21.75 2.83
C LEU A 265 8.39 21.39 3.06
N LEU A 266 7.57 22.38 3.39
CA LEU A 266 6.14 22.18 3.62
C LEU A 266 5.42 21.72 2.35
N ALA A 267 5.75 22.30 1.20
CA ALA A 267 5.18 21.91 -0.09
C ALA A 267 5.50 20.46 -0.46
N LEU A 268 6.76 20.03 -0.28
CA LEU A 268 7.18 18.64 -0.50
C LEU A 268 6.50 17.66 0.47
N TYR A 269 6.27 18.07 1.71
CA TYR A 269 5.53 17.29 2.69
C TYR A 269 4.05 17.14 2.32
N GLN A 270 3.40 18.24 1.90
CA GLN A 270 1.98 18.24 1.52
C GLN A 270 1.73 17.47 0.21
N GLY A 271 2.69 17.44 -0.72
CA GLY A 271 2.58 16.69 -1.97
C GLY A 271 1.32 17.06 -2.74
N ASN A 272 0.50 16.06 -3.10
CA ASN A 272 -0.74 16.26 -3.85
C ASN A 272 -1.86 16.95 -3.06
N SER A 273 -1.72 17.09 -1.73
CA SER A 273 -2.70 17.84 -0.92
C SER A 273 -2.46 19.35 -0.94
N LEU A 274 -1.36 19.80 -1.55
CA LEU A 274 -1.03 21.22 -1.68
C LEU A 274 -2.07 21.93 -2.55
N GLU A 275 -2.66 23.00 -2.03
CA GLU A 275 -3.63 23.83 -2.77
C GLU A 275 -3.05 24.31 -4.10
N THR A 276 -3.87 24.31 -5.16
CA THR A 276 -3.43 24.63 -6.53
C THR A 276 -2.72 25.99 -6.60
N GLU A 277 -3.26 27.02 -5.96
CA GLU A 277 -2.64 28.35 -5.95
C GLU A 277 -1.29 28.34 -5.23
N LYS A 278 -1.19 27.67 -4.07
CA LYS A 278 0.08 27.56 -3.35
C LYS A 278 1.10 26.74 -4.13
N ARG A 279 0.66 25.69 -4.82
CA ARG A 279 1.51 24.88 -5.71
C ARG A 279 2.13 25.72 -6.82
N GLU A 280 1.35 26.59 -7.45
CA GLU A 280 1.86 27.52 -8.47
C GLU A 280 2.92 28.46 -7.90
N GLN A 281 2.70 29.04 -6.72
CA GLN A 281 3.69 29.89 -6.05
C GLN A 281 5.00 29.13 -5.78
N ILE A 282 4.91 27.87 -5.36
CA ILE A 282 6.09 27.04 -5.10
C ILE A 282 6.84 26.73 -6.40
N ILE A 283 6.13 26.41 -7.49
CA ILE A 283 6.74 26.16 -8.80
C ILE A 283 7.55 27.37 -9.25
N GLU A 284 6.95 28.56 -9.22
CA GLU A 284 7.62 29.79 -9.65
C GLU A 284 8.88 30.06 -8.82
N ARG A 285 8.83 29.86 -7.51
CA ARG A 285 10.00 30.07 -6.63
C ARG A 285 11.08 29.02 -6.83
N VAL A 286 10.72 27.75 -7.02
CA VAL A 286 11.70 26.69 -7.30
C VAL A 286 12.36 26.95 -8.65
N MET A 287 11.61 27.34 -9.68
CA MET A 287 12.17 27.73 -10.98
C MET A 287 13.12 28.93 -10.84
N TYR A 288 12.72 29.97 -10.10
CA TYR A 288 13.55 31.15 -9.87
C TYR A 288 14.89 30.79 -9.21
N TYR A 289 14.86 30.02 -8.12
CA TYR A 289 16.09 29.69 -7.40
C TYR A 289 16.93 28.64 -8.08
N THR A 290 16.35 27.67 -8.79
CA THR A 290 17.11 26.51 -9.33
C THR A 290 17.29 26.53 -10.85
N GLY A 291 16.55 27.35 -11.60
CA GLY A 291 16.64 27.44 -13.05
C GLY A 291 16.09 26.22 -13.81
N VAL A 292 15.51 25.24 -13.10
CA VAL A 292 14.84 24.10 -13.72
C VAL A 292 13.52 24.53 -14.36
N SER A 293 13.01 23.74 -15.30
CA SER A 293 11.76 24.04 -16.00
C SER A 293 10.51 23.66 -15.20
N ARG A 294 9.38 24.29 -15.51
CA ARG A 294 8.06 23.87 -15.03
C ARG A 294 7.76 22.42 -15.38
N GLU A 295 8.02 22.03 -16.63
CA GLU A 295 7.79 20.67 -17.12
C GLU A 295 8.55 19.63 -16.27
N TYR A 296 9.79 19.94 -15.90
CA TYR A 296 10.59 19.11 -14.99
C TYR A 296 9.91 18.96 -13.62
N LEU A 297 9.48 20.07 -13.01
CA LEU A 297 8.84 20.05 -11.69
C LEU A 297 7.48 19.34 -11.68
N GLU A 298 6.69 19.48 -12.75
CA GLU A 298 5.40 18.81 -12.88
C GLU A 298 5.57 17.29 -12.99
N LYS A 299 6.54 16.83 -13.80
CA LYS A 299 6.89 15.40 -13.91
C LYS A 299 7.44 14.81 -12.62
N ARG A 300 8.00 15.63 -11.73
CA ARG A 300 8.67 15.21 -10.49
C ARG A 300 7.94 15.58 -9.21
N ALA A 301 6.71 16.07 -9.30
CA ALA A 301 5.93 16.52 -8.14
C ALA A 301 6.74 17.48 -7.24
N LEU A 302 7.31 18.53 -7.86
CA LEU A 302 8.16 19.57 -7.25
C LEU A 302 9.56 19.12 -6.82
N PHE A 303 9.87 17.82 -6.85
CA PHE A 303 11.16 17.32 -6.38
C PHE A 303 12.30 17.62 -7.36
N VAL A 304 13.35 18.30 -6.88
CA VAL A 304 14.59 18.53 -7.62
C VAL A 304 15.66 17.53 -7.19
N GLU A 305 16.00 16.61 -8.08
CA GLU A 305 16.98 15.54 -7.86
C GLU A 305 18.37 15.95 -8.35
N ASP A 306 19.45 15.62 -7.62
CA ASP A 306 20.82 16.05 -7.93
C ASP A 306 21.29 15.63 -9.33
N VAL A 307 21.08 14.37 -9.73
CA VAL A 307 21.57 13.86 -11.02
C VAL A 307 20.89 14.55 -12.18
N GLU A 308 19.58 14.75 -12.11
CA GLU A 308 18.81 15.40 -13.16
C GLU A 308 18.98 16.91 -13.18
N PHE A 309 19.00 17.57 -12.01
CA PHE A 309 19.25 19.01 -11.91
C PHE A 309 20.48 19.43 -12.73
N ARG A 310 21.54 18.62 -12.68
CA ARG A 310 22.79 18.90 -13.41
C ARG A 310 22.61 18.97 -14.92
N ARG A 311 21.59 18.29 -15.46
CA ARG A 311 21.20 18.31 -16.87
C ARG A 311 20.19 19.42 -17.18
N GLU A 312 19.42 19.85 -16.19
CA GLU A 312 18.30 20.78 -16.35
C GLU A 312 18.68 22.25 -16.21
N VAL A 313 19.50 22.62 -15.21
CA VAL A 313 19.82 24.02 -14.84
C VAL A 313 20.32 24.89 -16.00
N ILE A 314 21.03 24.30 -16.96
CA ILE A 314 21.54 24.97 -18.16
C ILE A 314 21.20 24.21 -19.45
N ARG A 315 20.11 23.42 -19.42
CA ARG A 315 19.65 22.61 -20.57
C ARG A 315 19.47 23.46 -21.82
N HIS A 316 18.88 24.65 -21.67
CA HIS A 316 18.63 25.61 -22.74
C HIS A 316 19.92 26.13 -23.42
N LYS A 317 21.09 25.94 -22.79
CA LYS A 317 22.42 26.25 -23.35
C LYS A 317 23.07 25.05 -24.05
N GLY A 318 22.37 23.91 -24.15
CA GLY A 318 22.91 22.66 -24.71
C GLY A 318 24.03 22.05 -23.86
N ARG A 319 24.05 22.32 -22.54
CA ARG A 319 25.10 21.87 -21.62
C ARG A 319 24.53 21.22 -20.36
N SER A 320 25.40 20.53 -19.63
CA SER A 320 25.14 20.04 -18.26
C SER A 320 26.32 20.41 -17.35
N VAL A 321 26.06 20.57 -16.06
CA VAL A 321 27.08 20.89 -15.05
C VAL A 321 27.70 19.63 -14.44
N ALA A 322 28.94 19.73 -13.95
CA ALA A 322 29.64 18.62 -13.30
C ALA A 322 29.12 18.39 -11.87
N ARG A 323 29.32 17.16 -11.36
CA ARG A 323 28.86 16.75 -10.02
C ARG A 323 29.63 17.41 -8.87
N LEU A 324 30.94 17.54 -9.01
CA LEU A 324 31.82 17.97 -7.90
C LEU A 324 32.10 19.48 -7.91
N ASP A 325 31.99 20.12 -9.08
CA ASP A 325 32.10 21.57 -9.23
C ASP A 325 31.05 22.04 -10.24
N GLY A 326 29.99 22.66 -9.74
CA GLY A 326 28.86 23.09 -10.57
C GLY A 326 29.22 24.15 -11.61
N ARG A 327 30.39 24.80 -11.54
CA ARG A 327 30.86 25.78 -12.54
C ARG A 327 31.38 25.11 -13.81
N ILE A 328 31.85 23.88 -13.69
CA ILE A 328 32.39 23.09 -14.81
C ILE A 328 31.22 22.54 -15.63
N THR A 329 31.31 22.65 -16.94
CA THR A 329 30.22 22.28 -17.86
C THR A 329 30.70 21.38 -18.99
N ARG A 330 29.83 20.46 -19.40
CA ARG A 330 30.03 19.56 -20.55
C ARG A 330 28.84 19.65 -21.52
N PRO A 331 28.98 19.25 -22.79
CA PRO A 331 27.83 19.15 -23.70
C PRO A 331 26.71 18.31 -23.09
N LEU A 332 25.46 18.70 -23.34
CA LEU A 332 24.30 17.92 -22.91
C LEU A 332 24.27 16.62 -23.72
N TYR A 333 24.45 15.48 -23.06
CA TYR A 333 24.36 14.17 -23.69
C TYR A 333 22.94 13.65 -23.54
N GLU A 334 22.15 13.74 -24.61
CA GLU A 334 20.88 13.04 -24.73
C GLU A 334 21.19 11.67 -25.32
N PRO A 335 21.14 10.57 -24.53
CA PRO A 335 21.25 9.25 -25.13
C PRO A 335 20.15 9.11 -26.18
N PHE A 336 20.51 8.61 -27.36
CA PHE A 336 19.56 8.33 -28.43
C PHE A 336 18.40 7.52 -27.84
N VAL A 337 17.20 8.07 -27.91
CA VAL A 337 15.97 7.36 -27.60
C VAL A 337 15.59 6.67 -28.91
N ASP A 338 16.08 5.44 -29.09
CA ASP A 338 15.49 4.50 -30.06
C ASP A 338 14.25 3.83 -29.43
#